data_AF-A0A4P8TEY9-F1
#
_entry.id   AF-A0A4P8TEY9-F1
#
_cell.length_a   1.000
_cell.length_b   1.000
_cell.length_c   1.000
_cell.angle_alpha   90.00
_cell.angle_beta   90.00
_cell.angle_gamma   90.00
#
_symmetry.space_group_name_H-M   'P 1'
#
loop_
_entity.id
_entity.type
_entity.pdbx_description
1 polymer ?
#
loop_
_entity_poly.entity_id
_entity_poly.type
_entity_poly.pdbx_seq_one_letter_code
_entity_poly.pdbx_strand_id
1 'polypeptide(L)'
;MRAWGALLATAAVVGTGMAVQAPALADGREVGGSGSAYFLNDSWSSTANHDFNYGKTSDRVYSGDWNGDGKDSLAVRRGQTYYFSNSLGGSASTVVNYGKASDTVLVGDWNGDGKDTLAVRRGQTYYVTNSLSGGKASNVFNYGRAGDTVLVGDWNGDGKDTLAVRRGQTYYFSNSLTGGKASSVINYGKASDKVLVGDWNADAKDTLAVRRGNIYYISNRLSGGAAAIVQAYGRATDTTLAGDWNGDRKDTLGVRRVAEASGPTAAQRTAIAAARDYLADGYYSRSGLISELEYAGTKAADAEYAVDHLASKGEVDWDEQALETAYFYLEGMAFSRDMLRDFLRQDGFTVSQAESALTYLEDSGEIDWREEAVAAAHEYYDEDPSWTRDELVAQLVDEGFPVDDANYAADQLGL
;
A
#
# COMPACT_ATOMS: atom_id res chain seq x y z
N MET A 1 -62.76 -32.10 13.29
CA MET A 1 -61.64 -33.04 13.10
C MET A 1 -60.50 -32.32 12.40
N ARG A 2 -59.30 -32.46 12.98
CA ARG A 2 -57.96 -32.20 12.43
C ARG A 2 -57.51 -30.74 12.27
N ALA A 3 -56.71 -30.35 13.26
CA ALA A 3 -55.77 -29.24 13.27
C ALA A 3 -54.46 -29.61 12.57
N TRP A 4 -53.88 -28.64 11.86
CA TRP A 4 -52.46 -28.46 11.51
C TRP A 4 -52.25 -26.94 11.62
N GLY A 5 -51.28 -26.33 12.29
CA GLY A 5 -49.94 -26.75 12.65
C GLY A 5 -48.99 -25.62 12.21
N ALA A 6 -48.63 -24.76 13.17
CA ALA A 6 -47.57 -23.73 13.26
C ALA A 6 -46.67 -23.41 12.05
N LEU A 7 -46.29 -22.11 11.90
CA LEU A 7 -44.96 -21.64 12.30
C LEU A 7 -44.85 -20.09 12.20
N LEU A 8 -44.70 -19.46 13.37
CA LEU A 8 -44.22 -18.08 13.53
C LEU A 8 -42.70 -18.07 13.35
N ALA A 9 -42.22 -17.34 12.35
CA ALA A 9 -40.80 -17.02 12.22
C ALA A 9 -40.51 -15.70 12.96
N THR A 10 -40.07 -15.79 14.21
CA THR A 10 -39.39 -14.69 14.89
C THR A 10 -38.00 -14.54 14.28
N ALA A 11 -37.80 -13.47 13.51
CA ALA A 11 -36.47 -13.04 13.07
C ALA A 11 -35.69 -12.52 14.28
N ALA A 12 -34.81 -13.36 14.82
CA ALA A 12 -33.79 -12.93 15.77
C ALA A 12 -32.74 -12.13 15.00
N VAL A 13 -32.71 -10.81 15.21
CA VAL A 13 -31.58 -9.97 14.83
C VAL A 13 -30.41 -10.36 15.73
N VAL A 14 -29.54 -11.22 15.23
CA VAL A 14 -28.22 -11.44 15.81
C VAL A 14 -27.43 -10.17 15.52
N GLY A 15 -27.41 -9.26 16.50
CA GLY A 15 -26.48 -8.14 16.51
C GLY A 15 -25.06 -8.71 16.61
N THR A 16 -24.40 -8.84 15.47
CA THR A 16 -22.95 -8.98 15.44
C THR A 16 -22.38 -7.69 16.02
N GLY A 17 -21.93 -7.77 17.28
CA GLY A 17 -21.15 -6.70 17.88
C GLY A 17 -19.90 -6.51 17.04
N MET A 18 -19.92 -5.56 16.12
CA MET A 18 -18.72 -5.06 15.49
C MET A 18 -17.85 -4.51 16.62
N ALA A 19 -16.75 -5.20 16.91
CA ALA A 19 -15.70 -4.67 17.75
C ALA A 19 -15.21 -3.39 17.05
N VAL A 20 -15.66 -2.24 17.53
CA VAL A 20 -15.17 -0.94 17.07
C VAL A 20 -13.68 -0.93 17.40
N GLN A 21 -12.86 -1.10 16.37
CA GLN A 21 -11.40 -1.02 16.48
C GLN A 21 -11.08 0.33 17.10
N ALA A 22 -10.51 0.31 18.31
CA ALA A 22 -10.16 1.54 19.01
C ALA A 22 -9.20 2.36 18.14
N PRO A 23 -9.36 3.69 18.06
CA PRO A 23 -8.47 4.53 17.28
C PRO A 23 -7.02 4.36 17.75
N ALA A 24 -6.10 4.23 16.78
CA ALA A 24 -4.66 4.09 16.98
C ALA A 24 -4.05 5.23 17.81
N LEU A 25 -3.33 4.89 18.89
CA LEU A 25 -2.72 5.80 19.87
C LEU A 25 -1.32 5.29 20.24
N ALA A 26 -0.40 6.21 20.55
CA ALA A 26 1.02 5.95 20.85
C ALA A 26 1.40 6.68 22.13
N ASP A 27 1.01 6.09 23.25
CA ASP A 27 1.01 6.68 24.58
C ASP A 27 1.20 5.61 25.66
N GLY A 28 2.09 4.65 25.36
CA GLY A 28 2.25 3.40 26.10
C GLY A 28 1.13 2.39 25.88
N ARG A 29 0.12 2.67 25.04
CA ARG A 29 -0.90 1.69 24.66
C ARG A 29 -0.55 0.92 23.39
N GLU A 30 -1.44 0.01 23.03
CA GLU A 30 -1.42 -0.64 21.73
C GLU A 30 -1.38 0.38 20.58
N VAL A 31 -0.34 0.25 19.76
CA VAL A 31 -0.18 0.87 18.45
C VAL A 31 -1.28 0.29 17.54
N GLY A 32 -2.45 0.94 17.56
CA GLY A 32 -3.67 0.41 16.94
C GLY A 32 -3.64 0.29 15.40
N GLY A 33 -4.80 0.07 14.79
CA GLY A 33 -4.90 -0.16 13.34
C GLY A 33 -4.35 -1.53 12.91
N SER A 34 -4.08 -1.70 11.61
CA SER A 34 -3.57 -2.93 11.00
C SER A 34 -2.34 -2.67 10.15
N GLY A 35 -1.57 -3.73 9.89
CA GLY A 35 -0.40 -3.68 9.03
C GLY A 35 0.87 -4.27 9.61
N SER A 36 1.89 -4.36 8.79
CA SER A 36 3.18 -4.98 9.15
C SER A 36 4.37 -4.18 8.65
N ALA A 37 4.15 -3.07 7.93
CA ALA A 37 5.22 -2.19 7.47
C ALA A 37 5.38 -1.02 8.45
N TYR A 38 6.63 -0.73 8.83
CA TYR A 38 6.99 0.28 9.81
C TYR A 38 8.01 1.25 9.22
N PHE A 39 7.80 2.54 9.48
CA PHE A 39 8.59 3.64 8.96
C PHE A 39 8.95 4.56 10.15
N LEU A 40 10.12 4.36 10.75
CA LEU A 40 10.58 5.09 11.95
C LEU A 40 11.50 6.25 11.55
N ASN A 41 11.42 7.36 12.26
CA ASN A 41 12.07 8.62 11.88
C ASN A 41 12.76 9.31 13.05
N ASP A 42 14.05 9.05 13.18
CA ASP A 42 14.92 9.59 14.23
C ASP A 42 15.30 11.06 13.98
N SER A 43 15.24 11.47 12.71
CA SER A 43 15.81 12.74 12.25
C SER A 43 14.80 13.90 12.17
N TRP A 44 13.55 13.67 12.56
CA TRP A 44 12.43 14.60 12.31
C TRP A 44 12.33 15.00 10.82
N SER A 45 12.77 14.14 9.90
CA SER A 45 12.73 14.42 8.47
C SER A 45 11.35 14.11 7.86
N SER A 46 11.15 14.36 6.57
CA SER A 46 9.94 13.94 5.87
C SER A 46 9.92 12.45 5.50
N THR A 47 11.05 11.76 5.69
CA THR A 47 11.26 10.35 5.30
C THR A 47 11.66 9.50 6.51
N ALA A 48 11.50 8.19 6.41
CA ALA A 48 11.92 7.28 7.46
C ALA A 48 13.44 7.06 7.43
N ASN A 49 14.02 6.90 8.61
CA ASN A 49 15.39 6.38 8.79
C ASN A 49 15.39 4.84 8.78
N HIS A 50 14.30 4.23 9.26
CA HIS A 50 14.13 2.79 9.29
C HIS A 50 12.83 2.40 8.57
N ASP A 51 12.94 1.51 7.58
CA ASP A 51 11.80 0.87 6.89
C ASP A 51 11.96 -0.64 6.95
N PHE A 52 10.97 -1.33 7.52
CA PHE A 52 10.99 -2.78 7.67
C PHE A 52 9.59 -3.38 7.79
N ASN A 53 9.53 -4.70 7.58
CA ASN A 53 8.34 -5.49 7.86
C ASN A 53 8.50 -6.33 9.12
N TYR A 54 7.49 -6.32 9.99
CA TYR A 54 7.48 -7.11 11.23
C TYR A 54 6.08 -7.61 11.61
N GLY A 55 6.01 -8.86 12.06
CA GLY A 55 4.75 -9.48 12.49
C GLY A 55 3.75 -9.72 11.35
N LYS A 56 2.50 -9.95 11.73
CA LYS A 56 1.35 -10.14 10.82
C LYS A 56 0.50 -8.87 10.79
N THR A 57 -0.22 -8.66 9.70
CA THR A 57 -1.12 -7.50 9.53
C THR A 57 -2.20 -7.39 10.60
N SER A 58 -2.62 -8.52 11.18
CA SER A 58 -3.61 -8.62 12.26
C SER A 58 -3.01 -8.52 13.66
N ASP A 59 -1.69 -8.46 13.80
CA ASP A 59 -1.05 -8.40 15.11
C ASP A 59 -1.36 -7.06 15.79
N ARG A 60 -1.56 -7.12 17.11
CA ARG A 60 -1.61 -5.95 18.01
C ARG A 60 -0.17 -5.60 18.38
N VAL A 61 0.20 -4.34 18.35
CA VAL A 61 1.61 -3.90 18.39
C VAL A 61 1.86 -2.96 19.56
N TYR A 62 3.06 -3.02 20.15
CA TYR A 62 3.54 -2.15 21.22
C TYR A 62 5.00 -1.77 20.96
N SER A 63 5.45 -0.63 21.49
CA SER A 63 6.84 -0.18 21.51
C SER A 63 7.34 -0.03 22.94
N GLY A 64 8.64 -0.24 23.13
CA GLY A 64 9.34 -0.04 24.40
C GLY A 64 10.75 -0.65 24.41
N ASP A 65 11.54 -0.32 25.42
CA ASP A 65 12.87 -0.85 25.72
C ASP A 65 12.75 -2.08 26.64
N TRP A 66 12.61 -3.26 26.03
CA TRP A 66 12.37 -4.49 26.78
C TRP A 66 13.60 -5.02 27.54
N ASN A 67 14.80 -4.60 27.15
CA ASN A 67 16.08 -5.12 27.67
C ASN A 67 16.91 -4.10 28.46
N GLY A 68 16.53 -2.83 28.45
CA GLY A 68 17.19 -1.75 29.17
C GLY A 68 18.46 -1.26 28.49
N ASP A 69 18.51 -1.32 27.15
CA ASP A 69 19.67 -0.83 26.39
C ASP A 69 19.53 0.62 25.92
N GLY A 70 18.42 1.26 26.28
CA GLY A 70 18.03 2.62 25.93
C GLY A 70 17.36 2.74 24.57
N LYS A 71 17.08 1.64 23.85
CA LYS A 71 16.44 1.68 22.54
C LYS A 71 15.08 1.03 22.54
N ASP A 72 14.12 1.75 21.97
CA ASP A 72 12.81 1.21 21.74
C ASP A 72 12.78 0.23 20.57
N SER A 73 12.03 -0.83 20.78
CA SER A 73 11.80 -1.89 19.81
C SER A 73 10.36 -2.36 19.88
N LEU A 74 9.99 -3.33 19.04
CA LEU A 74 8.59 -3.72 18.88
C LEU A 74 8.24 -5.02 19.58
N ALA A 75 7.01 -5.09 20.08
CA ALA A 75 6.37 -6.31 20.52
C ALA A 75 5.05 -6.54 19.79
N VAL A 76 4.77 -7.81 19.44
CA VAL A 76 3.46 -8.22 18.88
C VAL A 76 2.69 -9.09 19.87
N ARG A 77 1.38 -8.92 19.91
CA ARG A 77 0.47 -9.69 20.75
C ARG A 77 -0.53 -10.48 19.92
N ARG A 78 -0.63 -11.79 20.19
CA ARG A 78 -1.59 -12.73 19.60
C ARG A 78 -2.36 -13.42 20.72
N GLY A 79 -3.62 -13.04 20.92
CA GLY A 79 -4.41 -13.51 22.06
C GLY A 79 -3.82 -13.05 23.39
N GLN A 80 -3.32 -13.98 24.21
CA GLN A 80 -2.69 -13.69 25.50
C GLN A 80 -1.15 -13.74 25.45
N THR A 81 -0.59 -14.08 24.29
CA THR A 81 0.85 -14.26 24.10
C THR A 81 1.45 -13.00 23.51
N TYR A 82 2.53 -12.52 24.13
CA TYR A 82 3.35 -11.40 23.72
C TYR A 82 4.68 -11.94 23.21
N TYR A 83 5.15 -11.37 22.12
CA TYR A 83 6.41 -11.69 21.46
C TYR A 83 7.22 -10.39 21.42
N PHE A 84 8.18 -10.26 22.32
CA PHE A 84 9.06 -9.11 22.45
C PHE A 84 10.32 -9.32 21.62
N SER A 85 10.74 -8.30 20.88
CA SER A 85 11.97 -8.32 20.06
C SER A 85 12.89 -7.22 20.53
N ASN A 86 14.14 -7.53 20.88
CA ASN A 86 15.15 -6.53 21.26
C ASN A 86 15.83 -5.89 20.03
N SER A 87 15.08 -5.81 18.93
CA SER A 87 15.51 -5.29 17.65
C SER A 87 14.28 -4.91 16.84
N LEU A 88 14.47 -4.05 15.83
CA LEU A 88 13.40 -3.57 14.94
C LEU A 88 12.85 -4.66 14.00
N GLY A 89 13.03 -5.95 14.28
CA GLY A 89 12.50 -7.04 13.43
C GLY A 89 13.02 -8.43 13.81
N GLY A 90 12.58 -9.45 13.07
CA GLY A 90 13.08 -10.82 13.23
C GLY A 90 12.33 -11.69 14.25
N SER A 91 13.02 -12.65 14.87
CA SER A 91 12.41 -13.57 15.84
C SER A 91 12.30 -12.94 17.22
N ALA A 92 11.24 -13.28 17.95
CA ALA A 92 11.06 -12.82 19.32
C ALA A 92 12.22 -13.25 20.23
N SER A 93 12.78 -12.30 20.97
CA SER A 93 13.79 -12.53 22.01
C SER A 93 13.15 -13.10 23.28
N THR A 94 11.92 -12.68 23.60
CA THR A 94 11.17 -13.14 24.77
C THR A 94 9.71 -13.38 24.41
N VAL A 95 9.13 -14.46 24.94
CA VAL A 95 7.71 -14.82 24.72
C VAL A 95 7.02 -15.05 26.05
N VAL A 96 5.93 -14.34 26.30
CA VAL A 96 5.24 -14.34 27.61
C VAL A 96 3.75 -14.48 27.43
N ASN A 97 3.10 -15.20 28.34
CA ASN A 97 1.65 -15.15 28.51
C ASN A 97 1.29 -14.25 29.68
N TYR A 98 0.49 -13.20 29.45
CA TYR A 98 0.09 -12.27 30.50
C TYR A 98 -1.34 -11.72 30.31
N GLY A 99 -2.07 -11.60 31.41
CA GLY A 99 -3.42 -11.05 31.42
C GLY A 99 -4.45 -11.89 30.66
N LYS A 100 -5.56 -11.26 30.29
CA LYS A 100 -6.68 -11.83 29.53
C LYS A 100 -6.75 -11.21 28.14
N ALA A 101 -7.33 -11.93 27.17
CA ALA A 101 -7.47 -11.45 25.80
C ALA A 101 -8.21 -10.10 25.70
N SER A 102 -9.19 -9.86 26.58
CA SER A 102 -9.99 -8.63 26.64
C SER A 102 -9.32 -7.48 27.40
N ASP A 103 -8.16 -7.69 28.00
CA ASP A 103 -7.47 -6.65 28.76
C ASP A 103 -6.93 -5.57 27.81
N THR A 104 -7.12 -4.30 28.21
CA THR A 104 -6.34 -3.18 27.66
C THR A 104 -4.93 -3.26 28.23
N VAL A 105 -3.93 -3.12 27.38
CA VAL A 105 -2.51 -3.25 27.75
C VAL A 105 -1.85 -1.90 27.68
N LEU A 106 -1.00 -1.65 28.67
CA LEU A 106 -0.12 -0.51 28.77
C LEU A 106 1.33 -1.01 28.86
N VAL A 107 2.28 -0.19 28.44
CA VAL A 107 3.72 -0.40 28.47
C VAL A 107 4.36 0.80 29.13
N GLY A 108 5.35 0.56 29.98
CA GLY A 108 6.18 1.58 30.61
C GLY A 108 7.21 0.99 31.59
N ASP A 109 8.17 1.80 32.02
CA ASP A 109 9.11 1.53 33.09
C ASP A 109 8.51 1.93 34.45
N TRP A 110 7.69 1.04 35.00
CA TRP A 110 6.93 1.32 36.21
C TRP A 110 7.77 1.44 37.49
N ASN A 111 9.02 0.97 37.48
CA ASN A 111 9.89 0.91 38.66
C ASN A 111 11.20 1.71 38.52
N GLY A 112 11.50 2.25 37.36
CA GLY A 112 12.67 3.07 37.10
C GLY A 112 13.95 2.28 36.98
N ASP A 113 13.88 1.05 36.44
CA ASP A 113 15.06 0.23 36.19
C ASP A 113 15.58 0.30 34.74
N GLY A 114 14.96 1.15 33.92
CA GLY A 114 15.24 1.36 32.52
C GLY A 114 14.58 0.33 31.60
N LYS A 115 13.72 -0.57 32.11
CA LYS A 115 13.07 -1.60 31.28
C LYS A 115 11.57 -1.43 31.22
N ASP A 116 11.06 -1.42 30.01
CA ASP A 116 9.64 -1.43 29.77
C ASP A 116 9.02 -2.79 30.06
N THR A 117 7.91 -2.75 30.77
CA THR A 117 7.13 -3.93 31.15
C THR A 117 5.64 -3.67 31.03
N LEU A 118 4.82 -4.71 31.20
CA LEU A 118 3.39 -4.62 30.93
C LEU A 118 2.58 -4.16 32.14
N ALA A 119 1.50 -3.42 31.86
CA ALA A 119 0.35 -3.35 32.74
C ALA A 119 -0.92 -3.74 31.99
N VAL A 120 -1.88 -4.35 32.70
CA VAL A 120 -3.22 -4.62 32.17
C VAL A 120 -4.28 -3.84 32.94
N ARG A 121 -5.25 -3.29 32.22
CA ARG A 121 -6.35 -2.50 32.76
C ARG A 121 -7.69 -3.21 32.62
N ARG A 122 -8.45 -3.24 33.71
CA ARG A 122 -9.83 -3.75 33.78
C ARG A 122 -10.71 -2.72 34.46
N GLY A 123 -11.52 -2.01 33.67
CA GLY A 123 -12.29 -0.86 34.16
C GLY A 123 -11.35 0.23 34.68
N GLN A 124 -11.40 0.53 35.97
CA GLN A 124 -10.52 1.53 36.62
C GLN A 124 -9.31 0.92 37.34
N THR A 125 -9.17 -0.42 37.33
CA THR A 125 -8.11 -1.13 38.03
C THR A 125 -6.97 -1.46 37.09
N TYR A 126 -5.75 -1.18 37.52
CA TYR A 126 -4.50 -1.46 36.81
C TYR A 126 -3.74 -2.54 37.55
N TYR A 127 -3.18 -3.47 36.79
CA TYR A 127 -2.35 -4.56 37.26
C TYR A 127 -1.00 -4.43 36.57
N VAL A 128 -0.01 -3.92 37.29
CA VAL A 128 1.34 -3.63 36.79
C VAL A 128 2.25 -4.80 37.10
N THR A 129 3.07 -5.24 36.15
CA THR A 129 4.17 -6.19 36.40
C THR A 129 5.51 -5.53 36.06
N ASN A 130 6.52 -5.75 36.90
CA ASN A 130 7.89 -5.26 36.66
C ASN A 130 8.77 -6.38 36.08
N SER A 131 8.15 -7.35 35.41
CA SER A 131 8.85 -8.44 34.74
C SER A 131 8.10 -8.94 33.53
N LEU A 132 8.85 -9.35 32.52
CA LEU A 132 8.37 -10.06 31.34
C LEU A 132 8.52 -11.58 31.52
N SER A 133 8.11 -12.10 32.68
CA SER A 133 8.11 -13.55 32.99
C SER A 133 6.69 -14.12 33.17
N GLY A 134 5.67 -13.27 33.09
CA GLY A 134 4.31 -13.61 33.49
C GLY A 134 4.15 -13.69 35.02
N GLY A 135 2.96 -14.09 35.48
CA GLY A 135 2.66 -14.25 36.90
C GLY A 135 1.73 -13.18 37.48
N LYS A 136 1.78 -13.00 38.81
CA LYS A 136 0.97 -12.00 39.53
C LYS A 136 1.51 -10.60 39.27
N ALA A 137 0.62 -9.61 39.32
CA ALA A 137 1.01 -8.20 39.26
C ALA A 137 1.87 -7.82 40.48
N SER A 138 2.92 -7.03 40.25
CA SER A 138 3.76 -6.39 41.26
C SER A 138 2.98 -5.32 42.02
N ASN A 139 2.09 -4.60 41.33
CA ASN A 139 1.27 -3.56 41.93
C ASN A 139 -0.14 -3.56 41.33
N VAL A 140 -1.14 -3.27 42.17
CA VAL A 140 -2.55 -3.19 41.78
C VAL A 140 -3.17 -1.96 42.41
N PHE A 141 -3.71 -1.06 41.59
CA PHE A 141 -4.29 0.19 42.06
C PHE A 141 -5.44 0.66 41.17
N ASN A 142 -6.20 1.65 41.65
CA ASN A 142 -7.30 2.25 40.92
C ASN A 142 -6.98 3.71 40.56
N TYR A 143 -7.21 4.09 39.31
CA TYR A 143 -7.07 5.49 38.88
C TYR A 143 -8.01 5.86 37.72
N GLY A 144 -8.60 7.05 37.80
CA GLY A 144 -9.55 7.53 36.81
C GLY A 144 -10.89 6.78 36.81
N ARG A 145 -11.58 6.81 35.67
CA ARG A 145 -12.91 6.24 35.41
C ARG A 145 -12.82 5.20 34.30
N ALA A 146 -13.75 4.24 34.28
CA ALA A 146 -13.74 3.15 33.30
C ALA A 146 -13.72 3.61 31.82
N GLY A 147 -14.37 4.73 31.49
CA GLY A 147 -14.40 5.29 30.13
C GLY A 147 -13.23 6.22 29.77
N ASP A 148 -12.31 6.46 30.70
CA ASP A 148 -11.16 7.33 30.43
C ASP A 148 -10.20 6.68 29.41
N THR A 149 -9.64 7.51 28.54
CA THR A 149 -8.45 7.15 27.75
C THR A 149 -7.23 7.31 28.65
N VAL A 150 -6.32 6.33 28.64
CA VAL A 150 -5.14 6.30 29.52
C VAL A 150 -3.89 6.56 28.69
N LEU A 151 -2.97 7.34 29.24
CA LEU A 151 -1.64 7.57 28.70
C LEU A 151 -0.61 7.12 29.75
N VAL A 152 0.54 6.66 29.30
CA VAL A 152 1.69 6.30 30.13
C VAL A 152 2.85 7.24 29.82
N GLY A 153 3.60 7.61 30.86
CA GLY A 153 4.85 8.35 30.74
C GLY A 153 5.38 8.83 32.10
N ASP A 154 6.62 9.30 32.13
CA ASP A 154 7.28 9.96 33.25
C ASP A 154 7.03 11.47 33.21
N TRP A 155 5.94 11.90 33.83
CA TRP A 155 5.52 13.30 33.82
C TRP A 155 6.39 14.22 34.69
N ASN A 156 7.22 13.68 35.57
CA ASN A 156 8.00 14.45 36.55
C ASN A 156 9.52 14.27 36.47
N GLY A 157 10.01 13.38 35.63
CA GLY A 157 11.42 13.15 35.38
C GLY A 157 12.10 12.43 36.53
N ASP A 158 11.40 11.52 37.21
CA ASP A 158 12.00 10.69 38.27
C ASP A 158 12.46 9.30 37.79
N GLY A 159 12.35 9.05 36.48
CA GLY A 159 12.68 7.83 35.79
C GLY A 159 11.59 6.77 35.85
N LYS A 160 10.39 7.07 36.36
CA LYS A 160 9.29 6.09 36.46
C LYS A 160 8.08 6.53 35.66
N ASP A 161 7.59 5.58 34.87
CA ASP A 161 6.33 5.75 34.20
C ASP A 161 5.15 5.64 35.14
N THR A 162 4.23 6.57 34.95
CA THR A 162 2.96 6.59 35.65
C THR A 162 1.82 6.89 34.68
N LEU A 163 0.62 7.20 35.20
CA LEU A 163 -0.58 7.31 34.38
C LEU A 163 -1.09 8.74 34.29
N ALA A 164 -1.54 9.10 33.08
CA ALA A 164 -2.49 10.18 32.87
C ALA A 164 -3.81 9.62 32.34
N VAL A 165 -4.92 10.26 32.70
CA VAL A 165 -6.23 9.98 32.09
C VAL A 165 -6.77 11.19 31.34
N ARG A 166 -7.33 10.97 30.16
CA ARG A 166 -7.85 12.02 29.26
C ARG A 166 -9.38 11.97 29.19
N ARG A 167 -10.01 13.14 29.33
CA ARG A 167 -11.44 13.40 29.15
C ARG A 167 -11.63 14.60 28.24
N GLY A 168 -11.92 14.34 26.96
CA GLY A 168 -11.96 15.39 25.95
C GLY A 168 -10.58 16.06 25.80
N GLN A 169 -10.50 17.35 26.08
CA GLN A 169 -9.25 18.12 26.05
C GLN A 169 -8.55 18.24 27.41
N THR A 170 -9.10 17.62 28.46
CA THR A 170 -8.55 17.70 29.83
C THR A 170 -7.78 16.44 30.18
N TYR A 171 -6.58 16.61 30.73
CA TYR A 171 -5.66 15.54 31.13
C TYR A 171 -5.42 15.61 32.63
N TYR A 172 -5.45 14.46 33.30
CA TYR A 172 -5.29 14.30 34.74
C TYR A 172 -4.10 13.39 35.00
N PHE A 173 -2.95 13.97 35.30
CA PHE A 173 -1.68 13.25 35.50
C PHE A 173 -1.54 12.81 36.95
N SER A 174 -1.00 11.61 37.18
CA SER A 174 -0.66 11.11 38.51
C SER A 174 0.82 10.76 38.53
N ASN A 175 1.59 11.29 39.47
CA ASN A 175 3.00 10.93 39.66
C ASN A 175 3.13 9.76 40.67
N SER A 176 2.12 8.89 40.74
CA SER A 176 2.09 7.75 41.65
C SER A 176 1.28 6.59 41.08
N LEU A 177 1.67 5.38 41.46
CA LEU A 177 0.98 4.12 41.14
C LEU A 177 0.16 3.59 42.33
N THR A 178 -0.37 4.48 43.17
CA THR A 178 -1.21 4.11 44.33
C THR A 178 -2.67 4.56 44.18
N GLY A 179 -2.97 5.33 43.14
CA GLY A 179 -4.28 5.91 42.88
C GLY A 179 -4.52 7.24 43.59
N GLY A 180 -5.78 7.67 43.64
CA GLY A 180 -6.16 8.94 44.29
C GLY A 180 -6.39 10.10 43.32
N LYS A 181 -6.19 11.33 43.81
CA LYS A 181 -6.38 12.55 43.02
C LYS A 181 -5.20 12.75 42.06
N ALA A 182 -5.46 13.38 40.92
CA ALA A 182 -4.43 13.80 39.99
C ALA A 182 -3.42 14.75 40.67
N SER A 183 -2.14 14.55 40.39
CA SER A 183 -1.04 15.44 40.77
C SER A 183 -1.12 16.77 40.02
N SER A 184 -1.53 16.73 38.76
CA SER A 184 -1.73 17.93 37.94
C SER A 184 -2.86 17.72 36.92
N VAL A 185 -3.48 18.83 36.49
CA VAL A 185 -4.56 18.83 35.51
C VAL A 185 -4.34 19.96 34.51
N ILE A 186 -4.39 19.62 33.21
CA ILE A 186 -4.20 20.60 32.14
C ILE A 186 -5.28 20.48 31.07
N ASN A 187 -5.49 21.55 30.32
CA ASN A 187 -6.22 21.51 29.05
C ASN A 187 -5.23 21.65 27.90
N TYR A 188 -5.27 20.73 26.94
CA TYR A 188 -4.36 20.72 25.80
C TYR A 188 -5.04 20.16 24.55
N GLY A 189 -4.69 20.73 23.38
CA GLY A 189 -5.22 20.29 22.10
C GLY A 189 -6.75 20.40 21.96
N LYS A 190 -7.30 19.63 21.00
CA LYS A 190 -8.73 19.49 20.73
C LYS A 190 -9.20 18.11 21.18
N ALA A 191 -10.48 17.97 21.48
CA ALA A 191 -11.07 16.67 21.85
C ALA A 191 -10.92 15.59 20.75
N SER A 192 -10.88 16.00 19.47
CA SER A 192 -10.71 15.10 18.32
C SER A 192 -9.25 14.72 18.04
N ASP A 193 -8.28 15.36 18.69
CA ASP A 193 -6.88 15.10 18.42
C ASP A 193 -6.51 13.68 18.88
N LYS A 194 -5.71 12.98 18.06
CA LYS A 194 -4.96 11.79 18.53
C LYS A 194 -3.76 12.29 19.33
N VAL A 195 -3.45 11.63 20.43
CA VAL A 195 -2.40 12.06 21.37
C VAL A 195 -1.25 11.07 21.32
N LEU A 196 -0.05 11.60 21.43
CA LEU A 196 1.16 10.82 21.69
C LEU A 196 1.85 11.33 22.95
N VAL A 197 2.65 10.46 23.55
CA VAL A 197 3.51 10.75 24.70
C VAL A 197 4.95 10.42 24.33
N GLY A 198 5.87 11.21 24.86
CA GLY A 198 7.31 10.95 24.80
C GLY A 198 8.12 12.13 25.33
N ASP A 199 9.40 11.89 25.56
CA ASP A 199 10.45 12.86 25.85
C ASP A 199 11.02 13.38 24.53
N TRP A 200 10.31 14.34 23.95
CA TRP A 200 10.67 14.90 22.65
C TRP A 200 11.93 15.77 22.67
N ASN A 201 12.52 16.05 23.83
CA ASN A 201 13.66 16.95 23.98
C ASN A 201 14.77 16.44 24.90
N ALA A 202 14.74 15.15 25.25
CA ALA A 202 15.72 14.47 26.07
C ALA A 202 15.96 15.16 27.43
N ASP A 203 14.91 15.68 28.07
CA ASP A 203 14.98 16.29 29.42
C ASP A 203 14.52 15.35 30.54
N ALA A 204 14.31 14.07 30.20
CA ALA A 204 13.77 12.98 31.00
C ALA A 204 12.29 13.15 31.36
N LYS A 205 11.57 14.12 30.81
CA LYS A 205 10.13 14.29 31.08
C LYS A 205 9.29 14.07 29.86
N ASP A 206 8.32 13.19 30.02
CA ASP A 206 7.33 12.95 29.01
C ASP A 206 6.33 14.10 28.90
N THR A 207 6.07 14.46 27.65
CA THR A 207 5.14 15.52 27.30
C THR A 207 4.25 15.12 26.13
N LEU A 208 3.25 15.93 25.81
CA LEU A 208 2.21 15.56 24.85
C LEU A 208 2.50 16.06 23.44
N ALA A 209 2.25 15.20 22.46
CA ALA A 209 2.05 15.60 21.08
C ALA A 209 0.60 15.35 20.64
N VAL A 210 0.10 16.15 19.69
CA VAL A 210 -1.20 15.92 19.05
C VAL A 210 -1.07 15.78 17.55
N ARG A 211 -1.84 14.85 16.96
CA ARG A 211 -1.86 14.59 15.52
C ARG A 211 -3.19 15.00 14.89
N ARG A 212 -3.11 15.70 13.75
CA ARG A 212 -4.24 16.10 12.88
C ARG A 212 -3.91 15.76 11.44
N GLY A 213 -4.64 14.83 10.84
CA GLY A 213 -4.25 14.29 9.52
C GLY A 213 -2.86 13.65 9.61
N ASN A 214 -1.93 14.06 8.76
CA ASN A 214 -0.51 13.68 8.79
C ASN A 214 0.40 14.72 9.48
N ILE A 215 -0.17 15.71 10.17
CA ILE A 215 0.59 16.78 10.85
C ILE A 215 0.61 16.50 12.36
N TYR A 216 1.80 16.54 12.94
CA TYR A 216 2.10 16.37 14.35
C TYR A 216 2.48 17.71 14.96
N TYR A 217 1.93 18.00 16.14
CA TYR A 217 2.21 19.19 16.93
C TYR A 217 2.76 18.74 18.28
N ILE A 218 4.07 18.87 18.45
CA ILE A 218 4.82 18.36 19.58
C ILE A 218 5.05 19.49 20.57
N SER A 219 4.86 19.24 21.87
CA SER A 219 5.03 20.24 22.92
C SER A 219 5.94 19.71 24.01
N ASN A 220 7.05 20.40 24.26
CA ASN A 220 8.00 20.09 25.35
C ASN A 220 7.52 20.64 26.71
N ARG A 221 6.20 20.71 26.90
CA ARG A 221 5.58 21.21 28.13
C ARG A 221 4.21 20.59 28.33
N LEU A 222 3.89 20.30 29.59
CA LEU A 222 2.55 19.95 30.05
C LEU A 222 1.75 21.22 30.38
N SER A 223 1.57 22.08 29.38
CA SER A 223 0.70 23.27 29.47
C SER A 223 0.24 23.72 28.09
N GLY A 224 -0.74 24.62 28.04
CA GLY A 224 -1.21 25.19 26.76
C GLY A 224 -0.15 26.07 26.07
N GLY A 225 -0.36 26.30 24.78
CA GLY A 225 0.42 27.23 23.97
C GLY A 225 0.83 26.64 22.62
N ALA A 226 1.68 27.36 21.88
CA ALA A 226 2.21 26.89 20.60
C ALA A 226 3.05 25.60 20.77
N ALA A 227 3.02 24.76 19.75
CA ALA A 227 3.87 23.58 19.63
C ALA A 227 5.34 23.99 19.48
N ALA A 228 6.25 23.20 20.06
CA ALA A 228 7.68 23.34 19.88
C ALA A 228 8.11 22.87 18.49
N ILE A 229 7.50 21.79 17.99
CA ILE A 229 7.75 21.25 16.64
C ILE A 229 6.41 21.02 15.95
N VAL A 230 6.33 21.37 14.66
CA VAL A 230 5.21 21.03 13.78
C VAL A 230 5.78 20.23 12.62
N GLN A 231 5.44 18.95 12.54
CA GLN A 231 6.02 18.01 11.56
C GLN A 231 4.94 17.37 10.70
N ALA A 232 5.11 17.37 9.39
CA ALA A 232 4.34 16.50 8.50
C ALA A 232 5.09 15.18 8.32
N TYR A 233 4.45 14.05 8.62
CA TYR A 233 5.09 12.74 8.48
C TYR A 233 4.07 11.65 8.17
N GLY A 234 4.42 10.75 7.25
CA GLY A 234 3.55 9.67 6.79
C GLY A 234 2.25 10.14 6.11
N ARG A 235 1.32 9.20 5.97
CA ARG A 235 -0.01 9.41 5.37
C ARG A 235 -1.06 9.61 6.46
N ALA A 236 -2.16 10.29 6.13
CA ALA A 236 -3.25 10.51 7.09
C ALA A 236 -3.84 9.19 7.64
N THR A 237 -3.84 8.14 6.81
CA THR A 237 -4.31 6.78 7.12
C THR A 237 -3.36 5.97 7.99
N ASP A 238 -2.11 6.41 8.16
CA ASP A 238 -1.14 5.65 8.93
C ASP A 238 -1.49 5.64 10.43
N THR A 239 -1.16 4.54 11.08
CA THR A 239 -1.09 4.44 12.54
C THR A 239 0.23 5.05 12.99
N THR A 240 0.23 5.85 14.05
CA THR A 240 1.48 6.42 14.61
C THR A 240 1.94 5.62 15.81
N LEU A 241 3.26 5.57 16.00
CA LEU A 241 3.99 5.14 17.18
C LEU A 241 5.03 6.22 17.55
N ALA A 242 5.45 6.23 18.81
CA ALA A 242 6.53 7.08 19.31
C ALA A 242 7.51 6.22 20.09
N GLY A 243 8.77 6.61 20.08
CA GLY A 243 9.84 5.93 20.78
C GLY A 243 11.22 6.48 20.44
N ASP A 244 12.21 6.08 21.23
CA ASP A 244 13.63 6.31 21.02
C ASP A 244 14.24 5.16 20.21
N TRP A 245 14.14 5.23 18.89
CA TRP A 245 14.59 4.14 18.02
C TRP A 245 16.11 4.03 17.90
N ASN A 246 16.86 5.09 18.22
CA ASN A 246 18.31 5.18 17.99
C ASN A 246 19.14 5.14 19.29
N GLY A 247 18.51 5.34 20.45
CA GLY A 247 19.11 5.32 21.78
C GLY A 247 19.71 6.65 22.22
N ASP A 248 19.25 7.78 21.68
CA ASP A 248 19.73 9.12 22.03
C ASP A 248 18.92 9.81 23.15
N ARG A 249 17.98 9.08 23.75
CA ARG A 249 16.98 9.47 24.77
C ARG A 249 15.92 10.44 24.29
N LYS A 250 15.83 10.67 22.98
CA LYS A 250 14.82 11.55 22.42
C LYS A 250 13.78 10.72 21.69
N ASP A 251 12.54 10.81 22.14
CA ASP A 251 11.45 10.19 21.43
C ASP A 251 11.20 10.87 20.08
N THR A 252 10.95 10.04 19.09
CA THR A 252 10.67 10.48 17.72
C THR A 252 9.50 9.72 17.10
N LEU A 253 9.08 10.15 15.92
CA LEU A 253 7.88 9.61 15.27
C LEU A 253 8.19 8.30 14.54
N GLY A 254 7.27 7.36 14.61
CA GLY A 254 7.18 6.24 13.69
C GLY A 254 5.77 6.10 13.16
N VAL A 255 5.64 5.49 11.98
CA VAL A 255 4.32 5.10 11.45
C VAL A 255 4.26 3.64 11.08
N ARG A 256 3.11 3.02 11.36
CA ARG A 256 2.74 1.67 10.94
C ARG A 256 1.68 1.78 9.86
N ARG A 257 1.86 1.02 8.78
CA ARG A 257 0.93 0.94 7.67
C ARG A 257 0.60 -0.50 7.35
N VAL A 258 -0.61 -0.74 6.86
CA VAL A 258 -0.88 -1.93 6.05
C VAL A 258 0.16 -1.94 4.95
N ALA A 259 1.03 -2.96 4.94
CA ALA A 259 1.92 -3.14 3.80
C ALA A 259 1.02 -3.10 2.57
N GLU A 260 1.28 -2.17 1.65
CA GLU A 260 0.63 -2.17 0.34
C GLU A 260 0.63 -3.62 -0.12
N ALA A 261 -0.51 -4.14 -0.59
CA ALA A 261 -0.53 -5.48 -1.15
C ALA A 261 0.53 -5.48 -2.26
N SER A 262 1.70 -6.03 -1.98
CA SER A 262 2.83 -5.97 -2.87
C SER A 262 2.58 -7.04 -3.94
N GLY A 263 1.71 -6.71 -4.89
CA GLY A 263 1.40 -7.55 -6.02
C GLY A 263 -0.04 -7.46 -6.51
N PRO A 264 -0.28 -7.99 -7.72
CA PRO A 264 -1.62 -8.08 -8.32
C PRO A 264 -2.61 -8.79 -7.41
N THR A 265 -3.88 -8.37 -7.45
CA THR A 265 -5.01 -9.11 -6.87
C THR A 265 -5.14 -10.51 -7.50
N ALA A 266 -5.98 -11.39 -6.94
CA ALA A 266 -6.21 -12.70 -7.56
C ALA A 266 -6.80 -12.58 -8.98
N ALA A 267 -7.73 -11.64 -9.19
CA ALA A 267 -8.30 -11.36 -10.50
C ALA A 267 -7.25 -10.83 -11.47
N GLN A 268 -6.42 -9.89 -11.03
CA GLN A 268 -5.31 -9.36 -11.84
C GLN A 268 -4.26 -10.43 -12.17
N ARG A 269 -3.98 -11.38 -11.27
CA ARG A 269 -3.09 -12.51 -11.59
C ARG A 269 -3.66 -13.42 -12.68
N THR A 270 -4.96 -13.70 -12.61
CA THR A 270 -5.66 -14.46 -13.67
C THR A 270 -5.62 -13.70 -15.00
N ALA A 271 -5.87 -12.39 -14.98
CA ALA A 271 -5.81 -11.55 -16.17
C ALA A 271 -4.38 -11.49 -16.78
N ILE A 272 -3.34 -11.39 -15.95
CA ILE A 272 -1.94 -11.44 -16.40
C ILE A 272 -1.63 -12.79 -17.06
N ALA A 273 -2.09 -13.90 -16.49
CA ALA A 273 -1.88 -15.23 -17.08
C ALA A 273 -2.57 -15.33 -18.45
N ALA A 274 -3.84 -14.93 -18.54
CA ALA A 274 -4.56 -14.92 -19.80
C ALA A 274 -3.90 -14.02 -20.86
N ALA A 275 -3.42 -12.84 -20.47
CA ALA A 275 -2.74 -11.91 -21.37
C ALA A 275 -1.46 -12.53 -21.97
N ARG A 276 -0.69 -13.29 -21.17
CA ARG A 276 0.48 -14.03 -21.66
C ARG A 276 0.09 -15.15 -22.61
N ASP A 277 -1.00 -15.86 -22.34
CA ASP A 277 -1.49 -16.93 -23.23
C ASP A 277 -1.87 -16.36 -24.60
N TYR A 278 -2.58 -15.23 -24.64
CA TYR A 278 -2.87 -14.55 -25.91
C TYR A 278 -1.60 -14.12 -26.66
N LEU A 279 -0.66 -13.47 -25.98
CA LEU A 279 0.60 -13.02 -26.58
C LEU A 279 1.51 -14.18 -27.04
N ALA A 280 1.28 -15.41 -26.57
CA ALA A 280 2.01 -16.59 -27.04
C ALA A 280 1.45 -17.13 -28.37
N ASP A 281 0.19 -16.83 -28.69
CA ASP A 281 -0.52 -17.38 -29.85
C ASP A 281 -0.80 -16.34 -30.96
N GLY A 282 -0.43 -15.07 -30.76
CA GLY A 282 -0.63 -14.03 -31.77
C GLY A 282 -0.07 -12.66 -31.39
N TYR A 283 -0.32 -11.69 -32.27
CA TYR A 283 0.18 -10.33 -32.15
C TYR A 283 -0.96 -9.34 -31.90
N TYR A 284 -0.75 -8.42 -30.97
CA TYR A 284 -1.79 -7.51 -30.53
C TYR A 284 -1.26 -6.10 -30.28
N SER A 285 -2.06 -5.10 -30.67
CA SER A 285 -1.91 -3.77 -30.11
C SER A 285 -2.30 -3.78 -28.62
N ARG A 286 -1.85 -2.78 -27.87
CA ARG A 286 -2.23 -2.62 -26.45
C ARG A 286 -3.76 -2.64 -26.28
N SER A 287 -4.49 -1.90 -27.11
CA SER A 287 -5.95 -1.86 -27.08
C SER A 287 -6.60 -3.15 -27.59
N GLY A 288 -5.98 -3.82 -28.56
CA GLY A 288 -6.43 -5.11 -29.07
C GLY A 288 -6.41 -6.17 -27.96
N LEU A 289 -5.28 -6.30 -27.26
CA LEU A 289 -5.14 -7.27 -26.18
C LEU A 289 -6.10 -6.99 -25.01
N ILE A 290 -6.32 -5.73 -24.66
CA ILE A 290 -7.33 -5.36 -23.64
C ILE A 290 -8.72 -5.81 -24.09
N SER A 291 -9.07 -5.56 -25.36
CA SER A 291 -10.38 -5.93 -25.93
C SER A 291 -10.60 -7.45 -25.93
N GLU A 292 -9.58 -8.23 -26.29
CA GLU A 292 -9.65 -9.70 -26.23
C GLU A 292 -9.87 -10.22 -24.81
N LEU A 293 -9.14 -9.66 -23.84
CA LEU A 293 -9.31 -10.03 -22.42
C LEU A 293 -10.71 -9.71 -21.91
N GLU A 294 -11.26 -8.55 -22.29
CA GLU A 294 -12.62 -8.15 -21.93
C GLU A 294 -13.67 -9.03 -22.60
N TYR A 295 -13.48 -9.35 -23.88
CA TYR A 295 -14.34 -10.28 -24.62
C TYR A 295 -14.38 -11.68 -23.96
N ALA A 296 -13.24 -12.15 -23.45
CA ALA A 296 -13.12 -13.38 -22.66
C ALA A 296 -13.74 -13.29 -21.24
N GLY A 297 -14.26 -12.12 -20.85
CA GLY A 297 -14.96 -11.92 -19.58
C GLY A 297 -14.11 -11.32 -18.45
N THR A 298 -12.89 -10.86 -18.74
CA THR A 298 -12.07 -10.11 -17.78
C THR A 298 -12.68 -8.72 -17.57
N LYS A 299 -12.66 -8.21 -16.33
CA LYS A 299 -13.12 -6.84 -16.07
C LYS A 299 -12.13 -5.84 -16.65
N ALA A 300 -12.63 -4.75 -17.22
CA ALA A 300 -11.81 -3.69 -17.82
C ALA A 300 -10.61 -3.25 -16.95
N ALA A 301 -10.84 -2.93 -15.67
CA ALA A 301 -9.77 -2.50 -14.77
C ALA A 301 -8.70 -3.59 -14.49
N ASP A 302 -9.07 -4.87 -14.56
CA ASP A 302 -8.13 -5.98 -14.39
C ASP A 302 -7.38 -6.28 -15.70
N ALA A 303 -8.03 -6.10 -16.86
CA ALA A 303 -7.42 -6.23 -18.19
C ALA A 303 -6.39 -5.11 -18.46
N GLU A 304 -6.76 -3.85 -18.22
CA GLU A 304 -5.84 -2.70 -18.30
C GLU A 304 -4.62 -2.92 -17.39
N TYR A 305 -4.87 -3.32 -16.13
CA TYR A 305 -3.79 -3.61 -15.19
C TYR A 305 -2.86 -4.71 -15.71
N ALA A 306 -3.41 -5.80 -16.26
CA ALA A 306 -2.61 -6.92 -16.74
C ALA A 306 -1.68 -6.50 -17.89
N VAL A 307 -2.22 -5.81 -18.88
CA VAL A 307 -1.49 -5.35 -20.06
C VAL A 307 -0.40 -4.33 -19.67
N ASP A 308 -0.72 -3.35 -18.84
CA ASP A 308 0.26 -2.37 -18.36
C ASP A 308 1.32 -3.01 -17.44
N HIS A 309 0.93 -4.03 -16.68
CA HIS A 309 1.86 -4.79 -15.84
C HIS A 309 2.91 -5.51 -16.68
N LEU A 310 2.51 -6.24 -17.72
CA LEU A 310 3.44 -6.92 -18.62
C LEU A 310 4.41 -5.94 -19.30
N ALA A 311 3.89 -4.82 -19.81
CA ALA A 311 4.71 -3.77 -20.41
C ALA A 311 5.71 -3.18 -19.40
N SER A 312 5.28 -2.91 -18.16
CA SER A 312 6.17 -2.40 -17.10
C SER A 312 7.27 -3.37 -16.68
N LYS A 313 7.12 -4.65 -16.99
CA LYS A 313 8.10 -5.71 -16.75
C LYS A 313 8.99 -5.99 -17.95
N GLY A 314 8.75 -5.33 -19.09
CA GLY A 314 9.44 -5.61 -20.34
C GLY A 314 9.10 -6.99 -20.90
N GLU A 315 7.92 -7.53 -20.56
CA GLU A 315 7.45 -8.83 -21.07
C GLU A 315 6.72 -8.69 -22.41
N VAL A 316 6.39 -7.46 -22.82
CA VAL A 316 5.82 -7.15 -24.14
C VAL A 316 6.44 -5.84 -24.64
N ASP A 317 6.90 -5.86 -25.88
CA ASP A 317 7.31 -4.68 -26.62
C ASP A 317 6.26 -4.39 -27.70
N TRP A 318 5.61 -3.24 -27.59
CA TRP A 318 4.52 -2.89 -28.50
C TRP A 318 5.01 -2.46 -29.89
N ASP A 319 6.25 -2.02 -30.03
CA ASP A 319 6.85 -1.73 -31.33
C ASP A 319 7.17 -3.06 -32.05
N GLU A 320 7.62 -4.09 -31.33
CA GLU A 320 7.80 -5.45 -31.85
C GLU A 320 6.46 -6.08 -32.26
N GLN A 321 5.42 -5.95 -31.44
CA GLN A 321 4.08 -6.44 -31.81
C GLN A 321 3.54 -5.79 -33.09
N ALA A 322 3.82 -4.50 -33.31
CA ALA A 322 3.42 -3.80 -34.54
C ALA A 322 4.19 -4.33 -35.76
N LEU A 323 5.50 -4.57 -35.60
CA LEU A 323 6.34 -5.12 -36.67
C LEU A 323 5.92 -6.55 -37.05
N GLU A 324 5.67 -7.42 -36.07
CA GLU A 324 5.18 -8.77 -36.32
C GLU A 324 3.80 -8.79 -36.99
N THR A 325 2.92 -7.86 -36.61
CA THR A 325 1.63 -7.69 -37.29
C THR A 325 1.82 -7.22 -38.74
N ALA A 326 2.80 -6.35 -39.00
CA ALA A 326 3.13 -5.93 -40.36
C ALA A 326 3.63 -7.08 -41.23
N TYR A 327 4.53 -7.93 -40.72
CA TYR A 327 4.95 -9.14 -41.45
C TYR A 327 3.77 -10.05 -41.76
N PHE A 328 2.89 -10.27 -40.78
CA PHE A 328 1.69 -11.09 -40.98
C PHE A 328 0.81 -10.57 -42.12
N TYR A 329 0.68 -9.24 -42.26
CA TYR A 329 -0.07 -8.65 -43.37
C TYR A 329 0.61 -8.81 -44.71
N LEU A 330 1.91 -8.53 -44.78
CA LEU A 330 2.70 -8.64 -46.00
C LEU A 330 2.82 -10.08 -46.52
N GLU A 331 2.66 -11.09 -45.67
CA GLU A 331 2.55 -12.49 -46.12
C GLU A 331 1.22 -12.80 -46.84
N GLY A 332 0.17 -12.01 -46.59
CA GLY A 332 -1.18 -12.29 -47.04
C GLY A 332 -1.58 -11.62 -48.35
N MET A 333 -1.10 -10.39 -48.60
CA MET A 333 -1.39 -9.60 -49.79
C MET A 333 -0.36 -8.46 -49.94
N ALA A 334 -0.28 -7.87 -51.12
CA ALA A 334 0.59 -6.72 -51.37
C ALA A 334 0.08 -5.44 -50.69
N PHE A 335 1.01 -4.62 -50.16
CA PHE A 335 0.66 -3.35 -49.53
C PHE A 335 1.46 -2.16 -50.06
N SER A 336 0.78 -1.03 -50.26
CA SER A 336 1.46 0.27 -50.27
C SER A 336 1.90 0.63 -48.84
N ARG A 337 2.95 1.43 -48.71
CA ARG A 337 3.47 1.90 -47.41
C ARG A 337 2.38 2.57 -46.57
N ASP A 338 1.56 3.41 -47.20
CA ASP A 338 0.48 4.14 -46.53
C ASP A 338 -0.67 3.20 -46.14
N MET A 339 -0.97 2.21 -46.97
CA MET A 339 -2.00 1.21 -46.66
C MET A 339 -1.59 0.34 -45.47
N LEU A 340 -0.35 -0.18 -45.45
CA LEU A 340 0.12 -0.99 -44.31
C LEU A 340 0.10 -0.19 -43.00
N ARG A 341 0.50 1.09 -43.05
CA ARG A 341 0.40 1.99 -41.90
C ARG A 341 -1.03 2.08 -41.37
N ASP A 342 -1.99 2.30 -42.26
CA ASP A 342 -3.37 2.54 -41.86
C ASP A 342 -4.06 1.26 -41.37
N PHE A 343 -3.68 0.09 -41.89
CA PHE A 343 -4.11 -1.21 -41.37
C PHE A 343 -3.60 -1.45 -39.94
N LEU A 344 -2.31 -1.23 -39.68
CA LEU A 344 -1.77 -1.32 -38.30
C LEU A 344 -2.51 -0.36 -37.35
N ARG A 345 -2.81 0.86 -37.81
CA ARG A 345 -3.56 1.82 -37.00
C ARG A 345 -5.00 1.38 -36.75
N GLN A 346 -5.63 0.71 -37.72
CA GLN A 346 -6.97 0.16 -37.58
C GLN A 346 -7.00 -0.94 -36.51
N ASP A 347 -5.93 -1.72 -36.39
CA ASP A 347 -5.75 -2.72 -35.32
C ASP A 347 -5.42 -2.10 -33.95
N GLY A 348 -5.34 -0.78 -33.87
CA GLY A 348 -5.15 -0.03 -32.64
C GLY A 348 -3.69 0.24 -32.27
N PHE A 349 -2.74 0.00 -33.17
CA PHE A 349 -1.38 0.49 -32.99
C PHE A 349 -1.35 2.03 -33.11
N THR A 350 -0.46 2.65 -32.33
CA THR A 350 -0.25 4.10 -32.42
C THR A 350 0.46 4.45 -33.73
N VAL A 351 0.33 5.72 -34.16
CA VAL A 351 1.06 6.22 -35.34
C VAL A 351 2.56 5.98 -35.22
N SER A 352 3.12 6.17 -34.01
CA SER A 352 4.55 5.95 -33.78
C SER A 352 4.95 4.49 -33.96
N GLN A 353 4.15 3.55 -33.44
CA GLN A 353 4.42 2.11 -33.57
C GLN A 353 4.35 1.66 -35.03
N ALA A 354 3.32 2.12 -35.76
CA ALA A 354 3.18 1.80 -37.17
C ALA A 354 4.35 2.36 -38.00
N GLU A 355 4.75 3.62 -37.78
CA GLU A 355 5.89 4.21 -38.49
C GLU A 355 7.23 3.57 -38.09
N SER A 356 7.41 3.18 -36.82
CA SER A 356 8.60 2.44 -36.37
C SER A 356 8.72 1.10 -37.10
N ALA A 357 7.63 0.34 -37.21
CA ALA A 357 7.60 -0.93 -37.93
C ALA A 357 7.98 -0.75 -39.42
N LEU A 358 7.36 0.23 -40.10
CA LEU A 358 7.66 0.52 -41.50
C LEU A 358 9.11 0.95 -41.71
N THR A 359 9.62 1.82 -40.84
CA THR A 359 11.02 2.27 -40.90
C THR A 359 11.98 1.09 -40.70
N TYR A 360 11.66 0.16 -39.79
CA TYR A 360 12.48 -1.03 -39.60
C TYR A 360 12.54 -1.89 -40.86
N LEU A 361 11.40 -2.18 -41.49
CA LEU A 361 11.33 -2.96 -42.72
C LEU A 361 12.16 -2.32 -43.86
N GLU A 362 12.10 -0.99 -43.98
CA GLU A 362 12.86 -0.22 -44.96
C GLU A 362 14.37 -0.27 -44.68
N ASP A 363 14.78 0.01 -43.45
CA ASP A 363 16.18 0.07 -43.05
C ASP A 363 16.85 -1.32 -43.05
N SER A 364 16.10 -2.37 -42.75
CA SER A 364 16.58 -3.76 -42.82
C SER A 364 16.70 -4.27 -44.27
N GLY A 365 16.04 -3.59 -45.22
CA GLY A 365 15.95 -4.01 -46.61
C GLY A 365 15.07 -5.25 -46.82
N GLU A 366 14.18 -5.52 -45.86
CA GLU A 366 13.24 -6.66 -45.93
C GLU A 366 12.00 -6.33 -46.78
N ILE A 367 11.75 -5.04 -47.04
CA ILE A 367 10.70 -4.60 -47.95
C ILE A 367 11.29 -3.78 -49.11
N ASP A 368 10.78 -4.05 -50.32
CA ASP A 368 10.94 -3.18 -51.47
C ASP A 368 9.55 -2.74 -51.94
N TRP A 369 9.17 -1.51 -51.59
CA TRP A 369 7.84 -0.96 -51.90
C TRP A 369 7.53 -0.94 -53.40
N ARG A 370 8.56 -0.89 -54.25
CA ARG A 370 8.35 -0.96 -55.69
C ARG A 370 8.02 -2.38 -56.15
N GLU A 371 8.59 -3.39 -55.52
CA GLU A 371 8.24 -4.79 -55.78
C GLU A 371 6.86 -5.15 -55.18
N GLU A 372 6.46 -4.54 -54.07
CA GLU A 372 5.07 -4.63 -53.58
C GLU A 372 4.07 -4.08 -54.60
N ALA A 373 4.39 -2.98 -55.30
CA ALA A 373 3.54 -2.47 -56.37
C ALA A 373 3.42 -3.45 -57.54
N VAL A 374 4.50 -4.18 -57.86
CA VAL A 374 4.50 -5.25 -58.87
C VAL A 374 3.62 -6.41 -58.42
N ALA A 375 3.74 -6.83 -57.16
CA ALA A 375 2.91 -7.89 -56.59
C ALA A 375 1.41 -7.52 -56.62
N ALA A 376 1.05 -6.30 -56.20
CA ALA A 376 -0.32 -5.79 -56.28
C ALA A 376 -0.84 -5.76 -57.73
N ALA A 377 0.00 -5.34 -58.69
CA ALA A 377 -0.35 -5.33 -60.10
C ALA A 377 -0.66 -6.74 -60.63
N HIS A 378 0.13 -7.74 -60.19
CA HIS A 378 -0.11 -9.14 -60.51
C HIS A 378 -1.42 -9.66 -59.92
N GLU A 379 -1.77 -9.28 -58.68
CA GLU A 379 -3.06 -9.67 -58.08
C GLU A 379 -4.25 -9.24 -58.95
N TYR A 380 -4.25 -7.99 -59.44
CA TYR A 380 -5.31 -7.51 -60.33
C TYR A 380 -5.29 -8.13 -61.72
N TYR A 381 -4.11 -8.21 -62.34
CA TYR A 381 -3.99 -8.64 -63.72
C TYR A 381 -4.19 -10.15 -63.89
N ASP A 382 -3.79 -10.96 -62.91
CA ASP A 382 -4.01 -12.40 -62.92
C ASP A 382 -5.50 -12.74 -62.72
N GLU A 383 -6.24 -11.92 -61.96
CA GLU A 383 -7.69 -12.03 -61.84
C GLU A 383 -8.42 -11.59 -63.11
N ASP A 384 -7.99 -10.49 -63.73
CA ASP A 384 -8.55 -9.97 -64.98
C ASP A 384 -7.44 -9.45 -65.92
N PRO A 385 -7.05 -10.21 -66.96
CA PRO A 385 -6.04 -9.76 -67.91
C PRO A 385 -6.52 -8.66 -68.88
N SER A 386 -7.74 -8.13 -68.73
CA SER A 386 -8.30 -7.10 -69.61
C SER A 386 -7.97 -5.67 -69.20
N TRP A 387 -7.37 -5.47 -68.02
CA TRP A 387 -6.93 -4.17 -67.55
C TRP A 387 -5.97 -3.51 -68.55
N THR A 388 -6.27 -2.27 -68.91
CA THR A 388 -5.32 -1.44 -69.67
C THR A 388 -4.25 -0.87 -68.74
N ARG A 389 -3.13 -0.45 -69.32
CA ARG A 389 -2.05 0.23 -68.59
C ARG A 389 -2.57 1.38 -67.72
N ASP A 390 -3.36 2.29 -68.33
CA ASP A 390 -3.85 3.49 -67.65
C ASP A 390 -4.80 3.15 -66.50
N GLU A 391 -5.65 2.12 -66.66
CA GLU A 391 -6.56 1.66 -65.61
C GLU A 391 -5.78 1.04 -64.45
N LEU A 392 -4.81 0.17 -64.73
CA LEU A 392 -4.04 -0.50 -63.69
C LEU A 392 -3.18 0.49 -62.91
N VAL A 393 -2.51 1.42 -63.60
CA VAL A 393 -1.75 2.49 -62.95
C VAL A 393 -2.66 3.36 -62.08
N ALA A 394 -3.86 3.71 -62.56
CA ALA A 394 -4.80 4.50 -61.77
C ALA A 394 -5.27 3.76 -60.50
N GLN A 395 -5.51 2.46 -60.57
CA GLN A 395 -5.90 1.64 -59.42
C GLN A 395 -4.80 1.57 -58.37
N LEU A 396 -3.56 1.27 -58.77
CA LEU A 396 -2.42 1.22 -57.84
C LEU A 396 -2.17 2.58 -57.18
N VAL A 397 -2.34 3.68 -57.92
CA VAL A 397 -2.24 5.03 -57.34
C VAL A 397 -3.36 5.32 -56.34
N ASP A 398 -4.58 4.84 -56.57
CA ASP A 398 -5.70 4.96 -55.62
C ASP A 398 -5.42 4.18 -54.32
N GLU A 399 -4.71 3.06 -54.41
CA GLU A 399 -4.21 2.27 -53.26
C GLU A 399 -2.99 2.89 -52.56
N GLY A 400 -2.52 4.03 -53.03
CA GLY A 400 -1.44 4.79 -52.40
C GLY A 400 -0.04 4.40 -52.85
N PHE A 401 0.12 3.60 -53.91
CA PHE A 401 1.43 3.41 -54.52
C PHE A 401 1.89 4.70 -55.23
N PRO A 402 3.18 5.09 -55.12
CA PRO A 402 3.71 6.20 -55.89
C PRO A 402 3.53 5.98 -57.39
N VAL A 403 3.21 7.06 -58.13
CA VAL A 403 2.96 6.98 -59.58
C VAL A 403 4.12 6.36 -60.37
N ASP A 404 5.36 6.58 -59.94
CA ASP A 404 6.55 6.01 -60.59
C ASP A 404 6.68 4.50 -60.34
N ASP A 405 6.16 3.99 -59.23
CA ASP A 405 6.15 2.55 -58.91
C ASP A 405 4.98 1.85 -59.57
N ALA A 406 3.80 2.48 -59.60
CA ALA A 406 2.65 1.97 -60.36
C ALA A 406 2.97 1.84 -61.86
N ASN A 407 3.66 2.83 -62.44
CA ASN A 407 4.11 2.74 -63.84
C ASN A 407 5.13 1.62 -64.05
N TYR A 408 6.08 1.47 -63.13
CA TYR A 408 7.06 0.39 -63.18
C TYR A 408 6.39 -0.99 -63.08
N ALA A 409 5.39 -1.14 -62.21
CA ALA A 409 4.62 -2.37 -62.07
C ALA A 409 3.88 -2.75 -63.36
N ALA A 410 3.23 -1.78 -64.02
CA ALA A 410 2.61 -2.01 -65.32
C ALA A 410 3.64 -2.40 -66.41
N ASP A 411 4.84 -1.81 -66.38
CA ASP A 411 5.94 -2.20 -67.29
C ASP A 411 6.35 -3.68 -67.08
N GLN A 412 6.40 -4.16 -65.83
CA GLN A 412 6.76 -5.56 -65.54
C GLN A 412 5.74 -6.57 -66.10
N LEU A 413 4.47 -6.17 -66.22
CA LEU A 413 3.42 -6.96 -66.85
C LEU A 413 3.41 -6.86 -68.39
N GLY A 414 4.24 -5.99 -68.97
CA GLY A 414 4.34 -5.78 -70.42
C GLY A 414 3.22 -4.91 -71.02
N LEU A 415 2.57 -4.09 -70.19
CA LEU A 415 1.47 -3.19 -70.57
C LEU A 415 1.92 -1.80 -71.05
#